data_AF-A0A919Y081-F1
#
_entry.id   AF-A0A919Y081-F1
#
_cell.length_a   1.000
_cell.length_b   1.000
_cell.length_c   1.000
_cell.angle_alpha   90.00
_cell.angle_beta   90.00
_cell.angle_gamma   90.00
#
_symmetry.space_group_name_H-M   'P 1'
#
loop_
_entity.id
_entity.type
_entity.pdbx_description
1 polymer ?
#
loop_
_entity_poly.entity_id
_entity_poly.type
_entity_poly.pdbx_seq_one_letter_code
_entity_poly.pdbx_strand_id
1 'polypeptide(L)'
;MDLINVTQEIHAASQRLSKSADALFSLGRSKAEAERDYRLALSQEILKLRADGIPVSIVTDLAKGNVADALFQRDLTEAQFKAGIEAADAIKVQVSALQTILKYQTDM
;
A
#
# COMPACT_ATOMS: atom_id res chain seq x y z
N MET A 1 -10.05 -32.30 11.37
CA MET A 1 -9.88 -30.97 11.98
C MET A 1 -11.04 -30.80 12.93
N ASP A 2 -10.79 -30.50 14.21
CA ASP A 2 -11.86 -30.38 15.20
C ASP A 2 -12.66 -29.08 14.97
N LEU A 3 -13.96 -29.08 15.24
CA LEU A 3 -14.87 -27.94 14.99
C LEU A 3 -14.37 -26.66 15.71
N ILE A 4 -13.84 -26.86 16.92
CA ILE A 4 -13.21 -25.84 17.75
C ILE A 4 -11.97 -25.24 17.07
N ASN A 5 -11.18 -26.03 16.35
CA ASN A 5 -9.96 -25.54 15.68
C ASN A 5 -10.29 -24.62 14.51
N VAL A 6 -11.30 -24.96 13.69
CA VAL A 6 -11.71 -24.13 12.55
C VAL A 6 -12.26 -22.78 13.04
N THR A 7 -13.06 -22.77 14.10
CA THR A 7 -13.56 -21.52 14.70
C THR A 7 -12.43 -20.65 15.25
N GLN A 8 -11.42 -21.24 15.89
CA GLN A 8 -10.25 -20.51 16.38
C GLN A 8 -9.43 -19.89 15.23
N GLU A 9 -9.24 -20.63 14.13
CA GLU A 9 -8.54 -20.11 12.94
C GLU A 9 -9.29 -18.95 12.27
N ILE A 10 -10.61 -19.05 12.15
CA ILE A 10 -11.45 -17.95 11.63
C ILE A 10 -11.29 -16.72 12.52
N HIS A 11 -11.40 -16.87 13.84
CA HIS A 11 -11.24 -15.75 14.78
C HIS A 11 -9.85 -15.11 14.68
N ALA A 12 -8.79 -15.92 14.61
CA ALA A 12 -7.42 -15.43 14.43
C ALA A 12 -7.24 -14.67 13.10
N ALA A 13 -7.80 -15.19 12.01
CA ALA A 13 -7.77 -14.53 10.70
C ALA A 13 -8.57 -13.22 10.70
N SER A 14 -9.73 -13.16 11.37
CA SER A 14 -10.49 -11.92 11.55
C SER A 14 -9.69 -10.86 12.33
N GLN A 15 -9.00 -11.24 13.39
CA GLN A 15 -8.12 -10.31 14.13
C GLN A 15 -6.98 -9.78 13.27
N ARG A 16 -6.37 -10.65 12.44
CA ARG A 16 -5.33 -10.22 11.48
C ARG A 16 -5.91 -9.24 10.46
N LEU A 17 -7.12 -9.51 9.95
CA LEU A 17 -7.79 -8.63 9.00
C LEU A 17 -8.07 -7.24 9.59
N SER A 18 -8.53 -7.15 10.84
CA SER A 18 -8.71 -5.87 11.54
C SER A 18 -7.39 -5.11 11.66
N LYS A 19 -6.30 -5.78 12.05
CA LYS A 19 -4.97 -5.15 12.13
C LYS A 19 -4.46 -4.69 10.75
N SER A 20 -4.72 -5.47 9.70
CA SER A 20 -4.39 -5.09 8.32
C SER A 20 -5.14 -3.84 7.89
N ALA A 21 -6.42 -3.69 8.28
CA ALA A 21 -7.20 -2.49 7.99
C ALA A 21 -6.60 -1.24 8.67
N ASP A 22 -6.21 -1.33 9.94
CA ASP A 22 -5.56 -0.22 10.65
C ASP A 22 -4.22 0.17 9.99
N ALA A 23 -3.42 -0.83 9.62
CA ALA A 23 -2.16 -0.62 8.91
C ALA A 23 -2.38 0.03 7.54
N LEU A 24 -3.44 -0.35 6.82
CA LEU A 24 -3.79 0.23 5.53
C LEU A 24 -4.13 1.71 5.61
N PHE A 25 -4.80 2.18 6.68
CA PHE A 25 -5.02 3.61 6.87
C PHE A 25 -3.71 4.37 7.04
N SER A 26 -2.76 3.82 7.82
CA SER A 26 -1.43 4.41 7.97
C SER A 26 -0.67 4.44 6.64
N LEU A 27 -0.66 3.32 5.89
CA LEU A 27 0.00 3.23 4.58
C LEU A 27 -0.62 4.20 3.57
N GLY A 28 -1.95 4.33 3.56
CA GLY A 28 -2.67 5.27 2.70
C GLY A 28 -2.29 6.72 3.00
N ARG A 29 -2.16 7.08 4.29
CA ARG A 29 -1.66 8.38 4.72
C ARG A 29 -0.22 8.61 4.26
N SER A 30 0.69 7.66 4.52
CA SER A 30 2.10 7.77 4.12
C SER A 30 2.26 7.91 2.61
N LYS A 31 1.46 7.17 1.82
CA LYS A 31 1.41 7.30 0.36
C LYS A 31 0.99 8.72 -0.07
N ALA A 32 -0.05 9.27 0.55
CA ALA A 32 -0.55 10.61 0.23
C ALA A 32 0.47 11.70 0.61
N GLU A 33 1.13 11.56 1.76
CA GLU A 33 2.18 12.48 2.21
C GLU A 33 3.39 12.43 1.26
N ALA A 34 3.87 11.24 0.89
CA ALA A 34 4.99 11.09 -0.04
C ALA A 34 4.70 11.64 -1.44
N GLU A 35 3.49 11.44 -2.00
CA GLU A 35 3.08 12.04 -3.28
C GLU A 35 3.10 13.57 -3.20
N ARG A 36 2.54 14.15 -2.12
CA ARG A 36 2.54 15.60 -1.91
C ARG A 36 3.98 16.13 -1.87
N ASP A 37 4.84 15.50 -1.08
CA ASP A 37 6.20 15.97 -0.84
C ASP A 37 7.05 15.85 -2.11
N TYR A 38 6.91 14.76 -2.86
CA TYR A 38 7.54 14.60 -4.18
C TYR A 38 7.07 15.67 -5.18
N ARG A 39 5.75 15.92 -5.27
CA ARG A 39 5.21 16.93 -6.19
C ARG A 39 5.72 18.33 -5.89
N LEU A 40 5.84 18.66 -4.61
CA LEU A 40 6.38 19.94 -4.15
C LEU A 40 7.86 20.07 -4.55
N ALA A 41 8.67 19.06 -4.21
CA ALA A 41 10.10 19.05 -4.52
C ALA A 41 10.36 19.12 -6.04
N LEU A 42 9.64 18.31 -6.82
CA LEU A 42 9.75 18.32 -8.28
C LEU A 42 9.40 19.68 -8.87
N SER A 43 8.31 20.31 -8.41
CA SER A 43 7.90 21.63 -8.92
C SER A 43 8.92 22.71 -8.58
N GLN A 44 9.48 22.69 -7.38
CA GLN A 44 10.51 23.64 -6.96
C GLN A 44 11.78 23.47 -7.80
N GLU A 45 12.20 22.22 -8.03
CA GLU A 45 13.40 21.92 -8.80
C GLU A 45 13.23 22.28 -10.29
N ILE A 46 12.06 22.01 -10.88
CA ILE A 46 11.75 22.46 -12.24
C ILE A 46 11.85 24.00 -12.31
N LEU A 47 11.26 24.72 -11.37
CA LEU A 47 11.29 26.19 -11.38
C LEU A 47 12.73 26.73 -11.29
N LYS A 48 13.56 26.14 -10.43
CA LYS A 48 14.98 26.47 -10.31
C LYS A 48 15.73 26.22 -11.62
N LEU A 49 15.63 25.01 -12.19
CA LEU A 49 16.31 24.66 -13.44
C LEU A 49 15.84 25.52 -14.62
N ARG A 50 14.55 25.91 -14.66
CA ARG A 50 14.04 26.85 -15.66
C ARG A 50 14.64 28.24 -15.50
N ALA A 51 14.81 28.72 -14.26
CA ALA A 51 15.49 29.98 -13.98
C ALA A 51 16.99 29.92 -14.40
N ASP A 52 17.62 28.76 -14.27
CA ASP A 52 19.00 28.49 -14.70
C ASP A 52 19.15 28.32 -16.24
N GLY A 53 18.06 28.52 -17.00
CA GLY A 53 18.08 28.48 -18.46
C GLY A 53 17.99 27.09 -19.07
N ILE A 54 17.73 26.04 -18.27
CA ILE A 54 17.60 24.68 -18.78
C ILE A 54 16.40 24.58 -19.76
N PRO A 55 16.59 24.01 -20.96
CA PRO A 55 15.51 23.85 -21.95
C PRO A 55 14.34 23.01 -21.43
N VAL A 56 13.12 23.36 -21.84
CA VAL A 56 11.87 22.65 -21.47
C VAL A 56 11.92 21.17 -21.85
N SER A 57 12.63 20.82 -22.93
CA SER A 57 12.74 19.45 -23.43
C SER A 57 13.43 18.48 -22.46
N ILE A 58 14.31 18.96 -21.59
CA ILE A 58 15.11 18.10 -20.68
C ILE A 58 14.88 18.40 -19.19
N VAL A 59 14.25 19.54 -18.86
CA VAL A 59 14.15 20.03 -17.49
C VAL A 59 13.47 19.05 -16.53
N THR A 60 12.44 18.34 -17.02
CA THR A 60 11.68 17.39 -16.20
C THR A 60 12.51 16.17 -15.82
N ASP A 61 13.32 15.66 -16.75
CA ASP A 61 14.14 14.48 -16.51
C ASP A 61 15.29 14.81 -15.56
N LEU A 62 15.90 15.98 -15.73
CA LEU A 62 16.92 16.48 -14.81
C LEU A 62 16.34 16.73 -13.41
N ALA A 63 15.17 17.37 -13.31
CA ALA A 63 14.51 17.61 -12.04
C ALA A 63 14.20 16.30 -11.31
N LYS A 64 13.65 15.29 -12.00
CA LYS A 64 13.40 13.96 -11.43
C LYS A 64 14.67 13.29 -10.94
N GLY A 65 15.78 13.44 -11.67
CA GLY A 65 17.09 12.96 -11.24
C GLY A 65 17.57 13.65 -9.96
N ASN A 66 17.38 14.96 -9.86
CA ASN A 66 17.79 15.75 -8.69
C ASN A 66 16.91 15.48 -7.45
N VAL A 67 15.64 15.11 -7.63
CA VAL A 67 14.71 14.74 -6.54
C VAL A 67 14.46 13.23 -6.47
N ALA A 68 15.42 12.41 -6.92
CA ALA A 68 15.25 10.96 -7.05
C ALA A 68 14.88 10.26 -5.72
N ASP A 69 15.37 10.74 -4.58
CA ASP A 69 15.01 10.17 -3.28
C ASP A 69 13.53 10.38 -2.94
N ALA A 70 12.98 11.56 -3.23
CA ALA A 70 11.55 11.83 -3.05
C ALA A 70 10.69 11.01 -4.01
N LEU A 71 11.16 10.84 -5.26
CA LEU A 71 10.52 9.97 -6.25
C LEU A 71 10.51 8.51 -5.79
N PHE A 72 11.64 8.01 -5.29
CA PHE A 72 11.75 6.67 -4.73
C PHE A 72 10.78 6.47 -3.56
N GLN A 73 10.73 7.43 -2.62
CA GLN A 73 9.85 7.33 -1.45
C GLN A 73 8.37 7.30 -1.84
N ARG A 74 7.97 8.10 -2.85
CA ARG A 74 6.62 8.03 -3.43
C ARG A 74 6.33 6.63 -3.98
N ASP A 75 7.22 6.11 -4.81
CA ASP A 75 7.01 4.82 -5.48
C ASP A 75 6.99 3.67 -4.46
N LEU A 76 7.85 3.73 -3.45
CA LEU A 76 7.91 2.77 -2.36
C LEU A 76 6.59 2.75 -1.56
N THR A 77 6.10 3.90 -1.15
CA THR A 77 4.86 3.98 -0.35
C THR A 77 3.63 3.58 -1.16
N GLU A 78 3.60 3.86 -2.47
CA GLU A 78 2.57 3.35 -3.37
C GLU A 78 2.61 1.82 -3.47
N ALA A 79 3.80 1.23 -3.66
CA ALA A 79 3.97 -0.21 -3.73
C ALA A 79 3.57 -0.89 -2.41
N GLN A 80 3.98 -0.32 -1.27
CA GLN A 80 3.61 -0.81 0.06
C GLN A 80 2.09 -0.78 0.29
N PHE A 81 1.42 0.31 -0.10
CA PHE A 81 -0.03 0.41 0.03
C PHE A 81 -0.75 -0.65 -0.82
N LYS A 82 -0.34 -0.85 -2.07
CA LYS A 82 -0.90 -1.90 -2.95
C LYS A 82 -0.67 -3.30 -2.38
N ALA A 83 0.56 -3.61 -1.95
CA ALA A 83 0.87 -4.88 -1.32
C ALA A 83 0.05 -5.12 -0.04
N GLY A 84 -0.20 -4.07 0.74
CA GLY A 84 -1.07 -4.14 1.92
C GLY A 84 -2.51 -4.52 1.58
N ILE A 85 -3.05 -3.99 0.48
CA ILE A 85 -4.42 -4.31 0.01
C ILE A 85 -4.47 -5.79 -0.40
N GLU A 86 -3.52 -6.24 -1.21
CA GLU A 86 -3.44 -7.64 -1.65
C GLU A 86 -3.30 -8.61 -0.46
N ALA A 87 -2.51 -8.25 0.55
CA ALA A 87 -2.37 -9.05 1.77
C ALA A 87 -3.68 -9.14 2.56
N ALA A 88 -4.43 -8.04 2.68
CA ALA A 88 -5.73 -8.03 3.35
C ALA A 88 -6.77 -8.88 2.58
N ASP A 89 -6.78 -8.80 1.26
CA ASP A 89 -7.64 -9.61 0.40
C ASP A 89 -7.31 -11.10 0.49
N ALA A 90 -6.03 -11.47 0.57
CA ALA A 90 -5.62 -12.86 0.79
C ALA A 90 -6.17 -13.42 2.11
N ILE A 91 -6.14 -12.63 3.20
CA ILE A 91 -6.72 -13.03 4.48
C ILE A 91 -8.25 -13.18 4.36
N LYS A 92 -8.92 -12.28 3.64
CA LYS A 92 -10.37 -12.36 3.39
C LYS A 92 -10.73 -13.66 2.66
N VAL A 93 -9.97 -14.01 1.62
CA VAL A 93 -10.14 -15.29 0.88
C VAL A 93 -9.95 -16.49 1.82
N GLN A 94 -8.93 -16.46 2.69
CA GLN A 94 -8.70 -17.51 3.67
C GLN A 94 -9.90 -17.66 4.63
N VAL A 95 -10.45 -16.56 5.15
CA VAL A 95 -11.64 -16.59 6.02
C VAL A 95 -12.83 -17.21 5.29
N SER A 96 -13.09 -16.83 4.03
CA SER A 96 -14.19 -17.41 3.24
C SER A 96 -14.03 -18.91 3.00
N ALA A 97 -12.79 -19.37 2.76
CA ALA A 97 -12.50 -20.80 2.63
C ALA A 97 -12.77 -21.56 3.93
N LEU A 98 -12.33 -21.03 5.08
CA LEU A 98 -12.59 -21.63 6.40
C LEU A 98 -14.08 -21.66 6.75
N GLN A 99 -14.82 -20.61 6.43
CA GLN A 99 -16.28 -20.57 6.60
C GLN A 99 -16.99 -21.66 5.77
N THR A 100 -16.49 -21.91 4.56
CA THR A 100 -17.01 -22.96 3.67
C THR A 100 -16.76 -24.34 4.28
N ILE A 101 -15.54 -24.61 4.76
CA ILE A 101 -15.19 -25.86 5.44
C ILE A 101 -16.06 -26.08 6.67
N LEU A 102 -16.23 -25.04 7.51
CA LEU A 102 -17.06 -25.10 8.71
C LEU A 102 -18.50 -25.49 8.40
N LYS A 103 -19.10 -24.88 7.35
CA LYS A 103 -20.46 -25.21 6.92
C LYS A 103 -20.62 -26.69 6.56
N TYR A 104 -19.71 -27.24 5.77
CA TYR A 104 -19.76 -28.66 5.40
C TYR A 104 -19.60 -29.59 6.61
N GLN A 105 -18.84 -29.19 7.63
CA GLN A 105 -18.68 -29.98 8.86
C GLN A 105 -19.91 -29.92 9.76
N THR A 106 -20.68 -28.83 9.76
CA THR A 106 -21.93 -28.71 10.52
C THR A 106 -23.12 -29.36 9.83
N ASP A 107 -23.08 -29.50 8.51
CA ASP A 107 -24.15 -30.13 7.70
C ASP A 107 -24.02 -31.67 7.64
N MET A 108 -22.91 -32.25 8.14
CA MET A 108 -22.69 -33.70 8.32
C MET A 108 -23.06 -34.15 9.74
#